data_AF-A0A0J9W4J2-F1
#
_entry.id   AF-A0A0J9W4J2-F1
#
_cell.length_a   1.000
_cell.length_b   1.000
_cell.length_c   1.000
_cell.angle_alpha   90.00
_cell.angle_beta   90.00
_cell.angle_gamma   90.00
#
_symmetry.space_group_name_H-M   'P 1'
#
loop_
_entity.id
_entity.type
_entity.pdbx_description
1 polymer ?
#
loop_
_entity_poly.entity_id
_entity_poly.type
_entity_poly.pdbx_seq_one_letter_code
_entity_poly.pdbx_strand_id
1 'polypeptide(L)'
;MAQRSHLQIYPGATWTTDNGQHTQAHGGRIIKVGERYYWHGEDKTEGTDFRNINCYSSNDLVDWHYEGAALTRQEPGGLGPERAV
;
A
#
# COMPACT_ATOMS: atom_id res chain seq x y z
N MET A 1 19.28 -24.97 -19.77
CA MET A 1 19.21 -23.89 -18.76
C MET A 1 17.75 -23.71 -18.38
N ALA A 2 17.41 -23.81 -17.09
CA ALA A 2 16.02 -23.63 -16.65
C ALA A 2 15.72 -22.13 -16.56
N GLN A 3 14.70 -21.67 -17.29
CA GLN A 3 14.17 -20.30 -17.16
C GLN A 3 13.52 -20.20 -15.77
N ARG A 4 14.01 -19.30 -14.90
CA ARG A 4 13.27 -18.94 -13.69
C ARG A 4 12.10 -18.04 -14.08
N SER A 5 10.90 -18.40 -13.65
CA SER A 5 9.75 -17.50 -13.67
C SER A 5 9.94 -16.45 -12.59
N HIS A 6 9.67 -15.20 -12.95
CA HIS A 6 9.65 -14.07 -12.02
C HIS A 6 8.28 -13.43 -12.12
N LEU A 7 7.72 -13.00 -10.99
CA LEU A 7 6.57 -12.11 -11.02
C LEU A 7 6.99 -10.78 -11.68
N GLN A 8 6.08 -10.22 -12.47
CA GLN A 8 6.34 -9.01 -13.24
C GLN A 8 5.37 -7.90 -12.82
N ILE A 9 5.88 -6.67 -12.81
CA ILE A 9 5.06 -5.48 -12.71
C ILE A 9 4.51 -5.17 -14.10
N TYR A 10 3.19 -5.01 -14.19
CA TYR A 10 2.51 -4.50 -15.36
C TYR A 10 2.00 -3.08 -15.05
N PRO A 11 2.67 -2.02 -15.55
CA PRO A 11 2.25 -0.65 -15.29
C PRO A 11 0.80 -0.42 -15.73
N GLY A 12 -0.02 0.16 -14.84
CA GLY A 12 -1.45 0.40 -15.06
C GLY A 12 -2.37 -0.76 -14.70
N ALA A 13 -1.85 -1.96 -14.44
CA ALA A 13 -2.64 -3.05 -13.88
C ALA A 13 -2.87 -2.86 -12.37
N THR A 14 -3.98 -3.39 -11.86
CA THR A 14 -4.25 -3.47 -10.42
C THR A 14 -3.16 -4.30 -9.72
N TRP A 15 -2.61 -3.78 -8.62
CA TRP A 15 -1.74 -4.57 -7.74
C TRP A 15 -2.57 -5.12 -6.60
N THR A 16 -2.45 -6.41 -6.35
CA THR A 16 -3.14 -7.11 -5.26
C THR A 16 -2.14 -7.60 -4.24
N THR A 17 -2.55 -7.57 -2.98
CA THR A 17 -1.83 -8.21 -1.89
C THR A 17 -1.98 -9.74 -1.95
N ASP A 18 -1.20 -10.44 -1.14
CA ASP A 18 -1.23 -11.90 -1.01
C ASP A 18 -2.60 -12.50 -0.65
N ASN A 19 -3.48 -11.71 -0.03
CA ASN A 19 -4.85 -12.10 0.28
C ASN A 19 -5.87 -11.75 -0.84
N GLY A 20 -5.39 -11.23 -1.98
CA GLY A 20 -6.20 -10.85 -3.14
C GLY A 20 -6.85 -9.47 -3.05
N GLN A 21 -6.65 -8.70 -1.98
CA GLN A 21 -7.17 -7.34 -1.88
C GLN A 21 -6.34 -6.35 -2.69
N HIS A 22 -6.99 -5.37 -3.30
CA HIS A 22 -6.33 -4.26 -4.00
C HIS A 22 -5.43 -3.48 -3.03
N THR A 23 -4.17 -3.31 -3.40
CA THR A 23 -3.24 -2.43 -2.69
C THR A 23 -3.71 -0.98 -2.78
N GLN A 24 -3.83 -0.33 -1.63
CA GLN A 24 -4.26 1.06 -1.48
C GLN A 24 -3.14 1.85 -0.84
N ALA A 25 -2.22 2.34 -1.67
CA ALA A 25 -1.03 3.07 -1.24
C ALA A 25 -0.73 4.25 -2.19
N HIS A 26 -1.76 5.06 -2.46
CA HIS A 26 -1.69 6.21 -3.37
C HIS A 26 -0.80 7.31 -2.81
N GLY A 27 -0.19 8.11 -3.69
CA GLY A 27 0.73 9.19 -3.29
C GLY A 27 1.91 8.72 -2.41
N GLY A 28 2.20 7.42 -2.46
CA GLY A 28 2.99 6.76 -1.44
C GLY A 28 4.51 6.86 -1.62
N ARG A 29 5.21 6.19 -0.70
CA ARG A 29 6.66 6.03 -0.73
C ARG A 29 7.05 4.62 -0.29
N ILE A 30 8.08 4.07 -0.95
CA ILE A 30 8.72 2.82 -0.56
C ILE A 30 10.02 3.12 0.18
N ILE A 31 10.23 2.48 1.33
CA ILE A 31 11.50 2.49 2.08
C ILE A 31 12.00 1.05 2.24
N LYS A 32 13.32 0.87 2.39
CA LYS A 32 13.93 -0.43 2.70
C LYS A 32 14.45 -0.42 4.13
N VAL A 33 14.11 -1.45 4.91
CA VAL A 33 14.59 -1.67 6.27
C VAL A 33 15.13 -3.10 6.37
N GLY A 34 16.44 -3.24 6.54
CA GLY A 34 17.11 -4.54 6.41
C GLY A 34 16.87 -5.13 5.01
N GLU A 35 16.35 -6.34 4.94
CA GLU A 35 16.05 -7.01 3.67
C GLU A 35 14.66 -6.66 3.11
N ARG A 36 13.75 -6.15 3.94
CA ARG A 36 12.34 -5.89 3.58
C ARG A 36 12.14 -4.49 3.03
N TYR A 37 11.20 -4.37 2.10
CA TYR A 37 10.64 -3.11 1.61
C TYR A 37 9.30 -2.85 2.30
N TYR A 38 9.01 -1.57 2.55
CA TYR A 38 7.75 -1.10 3.11
C TYR A 38 7.19 0.02 2.25
N TRP A 39 5.98 -0.16 1.76
CA TRP A 39 5.25 0.83 0.97
C TRP A 39 4.16 1.46 1.82
N HIS A 40 4.29 2.75 2.05
CA HIS A 40 3.30 3.56 2.75
C HIS A 40 2.54 4.41 1.74
N GLY A 41 1.22 4.53 1.88
CA GLY A 41 0.44 5.43 1.05
C GLY A 41 -1.02 5.51 1.47
N GLU A 42 -1.76 6.39 0.82
CA GLU A 42 -3.14 6.70 1.19
C GLU A 42 -4.11 5.60 0.79
N ASP A 43 -5.04 5.32 1.69
CA ASP A 43 -6.21 4.48 1.42
C ASP A 43 -7.32 5.26 0.73
N LYS A 44 -7.54 5.00 -0.56
CA LYS A 44 -8.57 5.66 -1.38
C LYS A 44 -9.77 4.76 -1.67
N THR A 45 -9.96 3.69 -0.89
CA THR A 45 -11.06 2.72 -1.09
C THR A 45 -12.45 3.38 -1.15
N GLU A 46 -12.68 4.42 -0.35
CA GLU A 46 -13.96 5.15 -0.30
C GLU A 46 -13.86 6.57 -0.89
N GLY A 47 -12.90 6.82 -1.78
CA GLY A 47 -12.77 8.10 -2.49
C GLY A 47 -11.65 9.00 -1.98
N THR A 48 -11.89 10.31 -1.95
CA THR A 48 -10.85 11.33 -1.76
C THR A 48 -10.54 11.65 -0.30
N ASP A 49 -11.49 11.41 0.59
CA ASP A 49 -11.34 11.77 2.01
C ASP A 49 -10.31 10.89 2.70
N PHE A 50 -9.61 11.47 3.67
CA PHE A 50 -8.60 10.78 4.46
C PHE A 50 -9.23 9.63 5.25
N ARG A 51 -8.61 8.45 5.14
CA ARG A 51 -9.00 7.24 5.87
C ARG A 51 -7.84 6.70 6.67
N ASN A 52 -6.80 6.27 5.97
CA ASN A 52 -5.62 5.69 6.54
C ASN A 52 -4.41 6.03 5.68
N ILE A 53 -3.24 5.98 6.30
CA ILE A 53 -2.00 5.66 5.60
C ILE A 53 -1.76 4.17 5.82
N ASN A 54 -1.98 3.36 4.78
CA ASN A 54 -1.72 1.94 4.83
C ASN A 54 -0.22 1.65 4.69
N CYS A 55 0.22 0.55 5.29
CA CYS A 55 1.55 0.00 5.16
C CYS A 55 1.47 -1.40 4.54
N TYR A 56 2.30 -1.62 3.53
CA TYR A 56 2.50 -2.92 2.90
C TYR A 56 3.97 -3.29 2.97
N SER A 57 4.29 -4.57 2.99
CA SER A 57 5.69 -5.03 2.96
C SER A 57 5.94 -6.07 1.89
N SER A 58 7.17 -6.11 1.39
CA SER A 58 7.60 -7.02 0.32
C SER A 58 9.08 -7.37 0.46
N ASN A 59 9.47 -8.54 -0.02
CA ASN A 59 10.88 -8.92 -0.16
C ASN A 59 11.42 -8.63 -1.58
N ASP A 60 10.55 -8.47 -2.58
CA ASP A 60 10.91 -8.47 -4.00
C ASP A 60 10.31 -7.31 -4.80
N LEU A 61 9.57 -6.41 -4.14
CA LEU A 61 8.85 -5.26 -4.73
C LEU A 61 7.67 -5.63 -5.63
N VAL A 62 7.27 -6.91 -5.69
CA VAL A 62 6.16 -7.37 -6.53
C VAL A 62 5.05 -7.98 -5.69
N ASP A 63 5.39 -8.91 -4.79
CA ASP A 63 4.42 -9.51 -3.87
C ASP A 63 4.34 -8.68 -2.59
N TRP A 64 3.17 -8.11 -2.33
CA TRP A 64 2.93 -7.21 -1.20
C TRP A 64 2.02 -7.86 -0.16
N HIS A 65 2.42 -7.80 1.10
CA HIS A 65 1.61 -8.18 2.26
C HIS A 65 1.06 -6.92 2.95
N TYR A 66 -0.19 -6.94 3.41
CA TYR A 66 -0.76 -5.84 4.16
C TYR A 66 -0.36 -5.91 5.64
N GLU A 67 0.39 -4.92 6.12
CA GLU A 67 0.85 -4.84 7.51
C GLU A 67 -0.17 -4.13 8.42
N GLY A 68 -1.08 -3.34 7.85
CA GLY A 68 -2.04 -2.54 8.60
C GLY A 68 -2.01 -1.06 8.25
N ALA A 69 -2.86 -0.28 8.91
CA ALA A 69 -2.83 1.18 8.85
C ALA A 69 -1.73 1.70 9.78
N ALA A 70 -0.71 2.36 9.21
CA ALA A 70 0.34 3.05 9.97
C ALA A 70 -0.17 4.35 10.61
N LEU A 71 -1.21 4.95 10.03
CA LEU A 71 -1.94 6.08 10.58
C LEU A 71 -3.42 5.93 10.23
N THR A 72 -4.31 6.14 11.20
CA THR A 72 -5.75 6.00 11.03
C THR A 72 -6.47 7.34 11.16
N ARG A 73 -7.65 7.45 10.53
CA ARG A 73 -8.57 8.59 10.67
C ARG A 73 -8.88 8.82 12.15
N GLN A 74 -8.87 10.09 12.52
CA GLN A 74 -9.27 10.52 13.85
C GLN A 74 -10.79 10.78 13.85
N GLU A 75 -11.44 10.67 15.01
CA GLU A 75 -12.86 11.01 15.13
C GLU A 75 -13.02 12.55 15.21
N PRO A 76 -12.39 13.24 16.19
CA PRO A 76 -12.06 14.66 16.06
C PRO A 76 -10.57 14.87 15.76
N GLY A 77 -10.23 15.89 14.97
CA GLY A 77 -8.84 16.30 14.77
C GLY A 77 -8.53 16.71 13.34
N GLY A 78 -7.25 17.03 13.07
CA GLY A 78 -6.79 17.48 11.76
C GLY A 78 -6.88 16.41 10.65
N LEU A 79 -7.13 15.16 11.04
CA LEU A 79 -7.34 14.01 10.17
C LEU A 79 -8.74 13.39 10.42
N GLY A 80 -9.72 14.25 10.71
CA GLY A 80 -11.11 13.87 10.95
C GLY A 80 -11.89 13.50 9.68
N PRO A 81 -13.19 13.20 9.81
CA PRO A 81 -14.10 13.06 8.68
C PRO A 81 -14.06 14.27 7.74
N GLU A 82 -14.35 14.06 6.44
CA GLU A 82 -14.41 15.11 5.40
C GLU A 82 -13.07 15.82 5.11
N ARG A 83 -11.97 15.36 5.74
CA ARG A 83 -10.63 15.86 5.43
C ARG A 83 -10.17 15.28 4.09
N ALA A 84 -10.35 16.03 3.00
CA ALA A 84 -9.75 15.68 1.71
C ALA A 84 -8.21 15.77 1.76
N VAL A 85 -7.55 14.81 1.11
CA VAL A 85 -6.10 14.72 0.90
C VAL A 85 -5.79 14.34 -0.54
#